data_AF-A0A1A8UNZ8-F1
#
_entry.id   AF-A0A1A8UNZ8-F1
#
_cell.length_a   1.000
_cell.length_b   1.000
_cell.length_c   1.000
_cell.angle_alpha   90.00
_cell.angle_beta   90.00
_cell.angle_gamma   90.00
#
_symmetry.space_group_name_H-M   'P 1'
#
loop_
_entity.id
_entity.type
_entity.pdbx_description
1 polymer ?
#
loop_
_entity_poly.entity_id
_entity_poly.type
_entity_poly.pdbx_seq_one_letter_code
_entity_poly.pdbx_strand_id
1 'polypeptide(L)'
;MDQQSGNSASAAVSKKEKKSKKFNEDGDGKKKFKLKRLIPDELERFTSMKAKKDKEKPSQMPGQRHSSAASYEISSQGAMLDVHSDEYVLELFEQMLVDMNLNEEKQQPLRQKDISIKREIVSQYLQRSKNVLEQTESSKAAVMYIQELKSDYRETQLLSCLESLRVSLTSNPVSWVQNFGNEGLALLLNRLRRLQEEKDDVPGMGVKCQHEIIRCLKAFMNNKYGLKAMLESEEGIPLLVRSMVPRVPVMMVDAVKLLSAISILEHPENLNERVLEAMTEEAERRDME
;
A
#
# COMPACT_ATOMS: atom_id res chain seq x y z
N MET A 1 -65.85 -5.32 52.10
CA MET A 1 -65.80 -5.26 50.63
C MET A 1 -64.45 -5.80 50.20
N ASP A 2 -64.53 -6.98 49.60
CA ASP A 2 -63.47 -7.89 49.20
C ASP A 2 -62.52 -7.38 48.11
N GLN A 3 -61.32 -7.96 48.11
CA GLN A 3 -60.64 -8.70 47.01
C GLN A 3 -59.12 -8.42 47.05
N GLN A 4 -58.35 -9.35 47.63
CA GLN A 4 -57.67 -10.50 46.99
C GLN A 4 -56.30 -10.09 46.41
N SER A 5 -55.19 -10.40 47.09
CA SER A 5 -54.41 -11.68 47.05
C SER A 5 -53.64 -11.85 45.74
N GLY A 6 -52.35 -12.21 45.70
CA GLY A 6 -51.50 -12.71 46.77
C GLY A 6 -50.05 -12.99 46.32
N ASN A 7 -49.28 -13.41 47.34
CA ASN A 7 -47.91 -13.92 47.33
C ASN A 7 -47.61 -14.96 46.23
N SER A 8 -46.33 -15.13 45.88
CA SER A 8 -45.59 -16.36 46.21
C SER A 8 -44.07 -16.22 46.03
N ALA A 9 -43.36 -16.82 46.97
CA ALA A 9 -41.92 -16.84 47.16
C ALA A 9 -41.26 -18.09 46.54
N SER A 10 -39.93 -18.02 46.49
CA SER A 10 -38.94 -19.00 46.06
C SER A 10 -38.94 -20.35 46.81
N ALA A 11 -38.53 -21.43 46.12
CA ALA A 11 -37.63 -22.54 46.56
C ALA A 11 -37.79 -23.74 45.59
N ALA A 12 -36.81 -24.09 44.76
CA ALA A 12 -35.65 -24.95 45.01
C ALA A 12 -35.94 -26.48 45.01
N VAL A 13 -35.02 -27.23 44.36
CA VAL A 13 -34.51 -28.58 44.71
C VAL A 13 -34.63 -29.71 43.64
N SER A 14 -33.44 -30.14 43.17
CA SER A 14 -32.95 -31.52 42.88
C SER A 14 -33.01 -32.22 41.49
N LYS A 15 -31.82 -32.28 40.87
CA LYS A 15 -31.03 -33.43 40.35
C LYS A 15 -31.74 -34.68 39.75
N LYS A 16 -31.36 -35.03 38.51
CA LYS A 16 -30.75 -36.35 38.18
C LYS A 16 -30.06 -36.39 36.80
N GLU A 17 -28.93 -37.10 36.77
CA GLU A 17 -28.01 -37.34 35.66
C GLU A 17 -28.47 -38.44 34.66
N LYS A 18 -27.95 -38.35 33.41
CA LYS A 18 -27.22 -39.37 32.58
C LYS A 18 -27.57 -39.19 31.09
N LYS A 19 -26.66 -38.74 30.21
CA LYS A 19 -25.45 -39.37 29.62
C LYS A 19 -25.75 -40.24 28.38
N SER A 20 -25.03 -39.96 27.28
CA SER A 20 -24.74 -40.77 26.06
C SER A 20 -25.53 -40.33 24.81
N LYS A 21 -25.02 -40.22 23.58
CA LYS A 21 -23.78 -40.69 22.91
C LYS A 21 -23.60 -39.80 21.65
N LYS A 22 -22.43 -39.19 21.42
CA LYS A 22 -21.35 -39.66 20.51
C LYS A 22 -21.81 -39.87 19.05
N PHE A 23 -21.42 -38.94 18.18
CA PHE A 23 -21.09 -39.24 16.79
C PHE A 23 -19.77 -38.53 16.46
N ASN A 24 -18.72 -39.33 16.33
CA ASN A 24 -17.52 -38.99 15.59
C ASN A 24 -17.88 -39.06 14.11
N GLU A 25 -17.41 -38.13 13.29
CA GLU A 25 -16.57 -38.52 12.16
C GLU A 25 -15.73 -37.34 11.68
N ASP A 26 -14.48 -37.69 11.40
CA ASP A 26 -13.42 -36.89 10.83
C ASP A 26 -13.81 -36.21 9.52
N GLY A 27 -13.28 -35.01 9.31
CA GLY A 27 -13.46 -34.27 8.08
C GLY A 27 -12.49 -33.10 8.03
N ASP A 28 -11.25 -33.42 7.68
CA ASP A 28 -10.22 -32.50 7.21
C ASP A 28 -10.84 -31.40 6.31
N GLY A 29 -10.96 -30.22 6.88
CA GLY A 29 -11.56 -29.07 6.24
C GLY A 29 -10.72 -27.85 6.55
N LYS A 30 -9.48 -27.84 6.05
CA LYS A 30 -8.62 -26.66 5.98
C LYS A 30 -9.45 -25.46 5.49
N LYS A 31 -9.97 -24.65 6.43
CA LYS A 31 -10.52 -23.33 6.13
C LYS A 31 -9.34 -22.48 5.71
N LYS A 32 -8.98 -22.58 4.42
CA LYS A 32 -8.04 -21.67 3.76
C LYS A 32 -8.63 -20.28 3.91
N PHE A 33 -8.13 -19.54 4.90
CA PHE A 33 -8.20 -18.09 4.90
C PHE A 33 -7.57 -17.63 3.58
N LYS A 34 -8.41 -17.34 2.58
CA LYS A 34 -7.96 -16.60 1.40
C LYS A 34 -7.77 -15.17 1.86
N LEU A 35 -6.57 -14.88 2.38
CA LEU A 35 -6.03 -13.54 2.34
C LEU A 35 -6.02 -13.16 0.86
N LYS A 36 -7.03 -12.41 0.43
CA LYS A 36 -7.02 -11.78 -0.89
C LYS A 36 -5.79 -10.89 -0.89
N ARG A 37 -4.71 -11.39 -1.48
CA ARG A 37 -3.47 -10.66 -1.71
C ARG A 37 -3.88 -9.37 -2.41
N LEU A 38 -3.55 -8.24 -1.79
CA LEU A 38 -3.90 -6.91 -2.28
C LEU A 38 -2.96 -6.43 -3.40
N ILE A 39 -2.21 -7.36 -4.02
CA ILE A 39 -1.36 -7.09 -5.19
C ILE A 39 -1.30 -8.37 -6.05
N PRO A 40 -2.25 -8.56 -6.99
CA PRO A 40 -1.99 -9.39 -8.17
C PRO A 40 -2.06 -8.61 -9.49
N ASP A 41 -2.66 -7.42 -9.52
CA ASP A 41 -3.05 -6.79 -10.80
C ASP A 41 -1.90 -6.07 -11.54
N GLU A 42 -0.83 -5.67 -10.85
CA GLU A 42 0.25 -4.93 -11.49
C GLU A 42 1.17 -5.83 -12.33
N LEU A 43 1.53 -7.02 -11.83
CA LEU A 43 2.41 -7.95 -12.56
C LEU A 43 1.72 -8.59 -13.76
N GLU A 44 0.39 -8.82 -13.68
CA GLU A 44 -0.40 -9.25 -14.83
C GLU A 44 -0.46 -8.17 -15.92
N ARG A 45 -0.50 -6.89 -15.54
CA ARG A 45 -0.40 -5.78 -16.50
C ARG A 45 0.94 -5.75 -17.24
N PHE A 46 2.04 -6.08 -16.57
CA PHE A 46 3.38 -6.14 -17.17
C PHE A 46 3.65 -7.38 -18.03
N THR A 47 2.88 -8.48 -17.85
CA THR A 47 3.18 -9.78 -18.48
C THR A 47 2.06 -10.35 -19.35
N SER A 48 0.91 -9.69 -19.43
CA SER A 48 -0.24 -10.15 -20.21
C SER A 48 -0.04 -9.99 -21.73
N MET A 49 0.82 -10.83 -22.31
CA MET A 49 0.72 -11.19 -23.72
C MET A 49 -0.45 -12.18 -23.88
N LYS A 50 -1.59 -11.71 -24.40
CA LYS A 50 -2.66 -12.60 -24.89
C LYS A 50 -2.05 -13.52 -25.95
N ALA A 51 -1.89 -14.80 -25.61
CA ALA A 51 -1.59 -15.84 -26.59
C ALA A 51 -2.71 -15.86 -27.64
N LYS A 52 -2.45 -15.27 -28.82
CA LYS A 52 -3.28 -15.49 -30.01
C LYS A 52 -3.11 -16.96 -30.38
N LYS A 53 -4.08 -17.77 -29.98
CA LYS A 53 -4.24 -19.13 -30.50
C LYS A 53 -4.61 -19.02 -31.97
N ASP A 54 -3.66 -19.33 -32.83
CA ASP A 54 -3.86 -19.45 -34.27
C ASP A 54 -5.00 -20.43 -34.57
N LYS A 55 -5.96 -19.97 -35.36
CA LYS A 55 -6.89 -20.83 -36.08
C LYS A 55 -7.11 -20.23 -37.47
N GLU A 56 -6.74 -20.99 -38.48
CA GLU A 56 -6.74 -20.64 -39.90
C GLU A 56 -8.16 -20.30 -40.45
N LYS A 57 -8.22 -19.16 -41.18
CA LYS A 57 -9.00 -18.66 -42.36
C LYS A 57 -10.30 -19.38 -42.86
N PRO A 58 -11.22 -18.71 -43.64
CA PRO A 58 -10.91 -17.74 -44.73
C PRO A 58 -11.82 -16.49 -44.95
N SER A 59 -11.29 -15.65 -45.85
CA SER A 59 -11.63 -14.34 -46.44
C SER A 59 -13.09 -13.90 -46.67
N GLN A 60 -13.37 -12.60 -46.45
CA GLN A 60 -14.19 -11.70 -47.32
C GLN A 60 -13.97 -10.19 -46.98
N MET A 61 -14.27 -9.32 -47.95
CA MET A 61 -13.86 -7.91 -48.22
C MET A 61 -14.40 -6.79 -47.27
N PRO A 62 -13.93 -5.52 -47.40
CA PRO A 62 -13.79 -4.57 -46.29
C PRO A 62 -15.00 -3.65 -46.07
N GLY A 63 -15.35 -3.44 -44.80
CA GLY A 63 -16.28 -2.39 -44.37
C GLY A 63 -15.62 -1.46 -43.38
N GLN A 64 -15.40 -0.21 -43.78
CA GLN A 64 -15.00 0.89 -42.90
C GLN A 64 -16.00 1.04 -41.77
N ARG A 65 -15.57 0.79 -40.52
CA ARG A 65 -16.14 1.42 -39.33
C ARG A 65 -15.02 1.77 -38.38
N HIS A 66 -15.00 3.05 -38.01
CA HIS A 66 -14.04 3.70 -37.15
C HIS A 66 -13.93 3.00 -35.79
N SER A 67 -12.78 2.42 -35.51
CA SER A 67 -12.34 1.99 -34.17
C SER A 67 -10.90 2.46 -33.99
N SER A 68 -10.74 3.71 -33.55
CA SER A 68 -9.47 4.31 -33.16
C SER A 68 -9.13 3.91 -31.72
N ALA A 69 -8.49 2.75 -31.53
CA ALA A 69 -7.79 2.41 -30.27
C ALA A 69 -6.76 1.27 -30.39
N ALA A 70 -6.33 0.90 -31.59
CA ALA A 70 -5.31 -0.15 -31.79
C ALA A 70 -4.24 0.31 -32.78
N SER A 71 -3.75 1.53 -32.61
CA SER A 71 -2.47 1.93 -33.16
C SER A 71 -1.42 1.60 -32.11
N TYR A 72 -0.92 0.37 -32.12
CA TYR A 72 0.42 0.12 -31.61
C TYR A 72 1.36 0.82 -32.58
N GLU A 73 1.56 2.13 -32.39
CA GLU A 73 2.74 2.74 -32.97
C GLU A 73 3.92 1.99 -32.37
N ILE A 74 4.65 1.28 -33.23
CA ILE A 74 5.95 0.71 -32.91
C ILE A 74 6.78 1.90 -32.41
N SER A 75 6.89 2.02 -31.09
CA SER A 75 7.57 3.12 -30.43
C SER A 75 8.99 3.20 -30.99
N SER A 76 9.41 4.41 -31.38
CA SER A 76 10.75 4.69 -31.89
C SER A 76 11.86 4.28 -30.92
N GLN A 77 11.54 3.98 -29.65
CA GLN A 77 12.46 3.46 -28.65
C GLN A 77 12.55 1.94 -28.57
N GLY A 78 11.53 1.18 -29.01
CA GLY A 78 11.70 -0.24 -29.28
C GLY A 78 12.80 -0.46 -30.31
N ALA A 79 12.85 0.41 -31.32
CA ALA A 79 13.93 0.48 -32.29
C ALA A 79 15.26 1.03 -31.72
N MET A 80 15.26 1.95 -30.74
CA MET A 80 16.52 2.39 -30.10
C MET A 80 17.16 1.28 -29.26
N LEU A 81 16.40 0.52 -28.48
CA LEU A 81 16.97 -0.56 -27.67
C LEU A 81 17.50 -1.70 -28.54
N ASP A 82 16.94 -1.92 -29.72
CA ASP A 82 17.43 -2.91 -30.71
C ASP A 82 18.87 -2.61 -31.18
N VAL A 83 19.34 -1.36 -31.03
CA VAL A 83 20.73 -0.94 -31.31
C VAL A 83 21.68 -1.24 -30.15
N HIS A 84 21.16 -1.46 -28.93
CA HIS A 84 21.98 -1.70 -27.75
C HIS A 84 22.33 -3.19 -27.58
N SER A 85 23.50 -3.48 -27.02
CA SER A 85 23.96 -4.84 -26.74
C SER A 85 23.02 -5.56 -25.76
N ASP A 86 22.96 -6.90 -25.86
CA ASP A 86 22.20 -7.72 -24.91
C ASP A 86 22.67 -7.49 -23.46
N GLU A 87 23.97 -7.29 -23.26
CA GLU A 87 24.57 -7.01 -21.96
C GLU A 87 24.03 -5.73 -21.33
N TYR A 88 23.98 -4.64 -22.09
CA TYR A 88 23.41 -3.38 -21.60
C TYR A 88 21.92 -3.50 -21.23
N VAL A 89 21.16 -4.26 -22.01
CA VAL A 89 19.73 -4.50 -21.70
C VAL A 89 19.58 -5.31 -20.42
N LEU A 90 20.44 -6.31 -20.19
CA LEU A 90 20.40 -7.10 -18.96
C LEU A 90 20.74 -6.26 -17.73
N GLU A 91 21.70 -5.33 -17.83
CA GLU A 91 21.99 -4.37 -16.76
C GLU A 91 20.78 -3.49 -16.44
N LEU A 92 20.16 -2.90 -17.46
CA LEU A 92 18.93 -2.09 -17.28
C LEU A 92 17.77 -2.91 -16.72
N PHE A 93 17.66 -4.18 -17.11
CA PHE A 93 16.62 -5.09 -16.62
C PHE A 93 16.80 -5.39 -15.14
N GLU A 94 18.02 -5.69 -14.68
CA GLU A 94 18.28 -5.90 -13.25
C GLU A 94 18.05 -4.60 -12.45
N GLN A 95 18.46 -3.44 -12.99
CA GLN A 95 18.16 -2.15 -12.37
C GLN A 95 16.66 -1.91 -12.22
N MET A 96 15.87 -2.23 -13.26
CA MET A 96 14.41 -2.12 -13.22
C MET A 96 13.79 -3.08 -12.19
N LEU A 97 14.28 -4.32 -12.07
CA LEU A 97 13.76 -5.27 -11.07
C LEU A 97 13.94 -4.75 -9.64
N VAL A 98 15.10 -4.15 -9.36
CA VAL A 98 15.37 -3.47 -8.08
C VAL A 98 14.42 -2.29 -7.90
N ASP A 99 14.24 -1.48 -8.93
CA ASP A 99 13.43 -0.27 -8.86
C ASP A 99 11.93 -0.56 -8.72
N MET A 100 11.47 -1.72 -9.20
CA MET A 100 10.10 -2.21 -9.02
C MET A 100 9.85 -2.91 -7.67
N ASN A 101 10.86 -2.97 -6.79
CA ASN A 101 10.74 -3.52 -5.43
C ASN A 101 10.18 -4.95 -5.38
N LEU A 102 10.61 -5.80 -6.32
CA LEU A 102 10.20 -7.20 -6.38
C LEU A 102 11.08 -8.05 -5.45
N ASN A 103 10.52 -9.08 -4.82
CA ASN A 103 11.30 -10.06 -4.07
C ASN A 103 11.88 -11.14 -5.01
N GLU A 104 12.85 -11.92 -4.54
CA GLU A 104 13.54 -12.94 -5.34
C GLU A 104 12.58 -13.94 -6.01
N GLU A 105 11.53 -14.37 -5.30
CA GLU A 105 10.48 -15.26 -5.82
C GLU A 105 9.77 -14.67 -7.06
N LYS A 106 9.53 -13.36 -7.07
CA LYS A 106 8.91 -12.66 -8.21
C LYS A 106 9.90 -12.28 -9.31
N GLN A 107 11.19 -12.10 -8.98
CA GLN A 107 12.23 -11.77 -9.95
C GLN A 107 12.61 -12.98 -10.81
N GLN A 108 12.72 -14.17 -10.21
CA GLN A 108 13.07 -15.42 -10.89
C GLN A 108 12.30 -15.70 -12.20
N PRO A 109 10.95 -15.67 -12.23
CA PRO A 109 10.21 -15.93 -13.48
C PRO A 109 10.44 -14.85 -14.56
N LEU A 110 10.82 -13.63 -14.17
CA LEU A 110 11.18 -12.57 -15.11
C LEU A 110 12.60 -12.77 -15.65
N ARG A 111 13.55 -13.23 -14.82
CA ARG A 111 14.92 -13.58 -15.23
C ARG A 111 14.98 -14.75 -16.21
N GLN A 112 14.04 -15.69 -16.11
CA GLN A 112 13.94 -16.85 -16.99
C GLN A 112 13.38 -16.52 -18.39
N LYS A 113 12.94 -15.28 -18.64
CA LYS A 113 12.44 -14.86 -19.96
C LYS A 113 13.58 -14.68 -20.96
N ASP A 114 13.24 -14.90 -22.23
CA ASP A 114 14.13 -14.63 -23.35
C ASP A 114 14.48 -13.15 -23.45
N ILE A 115 15.64 -12.86 -24.05
CA ILE A 115 16.17 -11.50 -24.17
C ILE A 115 15.21 -10.56 -24.91
N SER A 116 14.47 -11.04 -25.91
CA SER A 116 13.47 -10.23 -26.64
C SER A 116 12.34 -9.73 -25.72
N ILE A 117 11.89 -10.57 -24.79
CA ILE A 117 10.85 -10.18 -23.81
C ILE A 117 11.44 -9.19 -22.81
N LYS A 118 12.67 -9.42 -22.33
CA LYS A 118 13.35 -8.48 -21.43
C LYS A 118 13.54 -7.11 -22.07
N ARG A 119 13.93 -7.06 -23.35
CA ARG A 119 14.04 -5.84 -24.16
C ARG A 119 12.72 -5.06 -24.20
N GLU A 120 11.61 -5.75 -24.44
CA GLU A 120 10.28 -5.13 -24.44
C GLU A 120 9.91 -4.57 -23.07
N ILE A 121 10.14 -5.34 -22.00
CA ILE A 121 9.84 -4.93 -20.63
C ILE A 121 10.65 -3.68 -20.25
N VAL A 122 11.96 -3.66 -20.55
CA VAL A 122 12.82 -2.48 -20.30
C VAL A 122 12.37 -1.28 -21.11
N SER A 123 11.97 -1.48 -22.37
CA SER A 123 11.44 -0.41 -23.23
C SER A 123 10.20 0.25 -22.61
N GLN A 124 9.24 -0.56 -22.17
CA GLN A 124 8.02 -0.07 -21.51
C GLN A 124 8.32 0.66 -20.21
N TYR A 125 9.27 0.15 -19.41
CA TYR A 125 9.72 0.80 -18.19
C TYR A 125 10.30 2.20 -18.47
N LEU A 126 11.22 2.33 -19.43
CA LEU A 126 11.81 3.62 -19.80
C LEU A 126 10.78 4.59 -20.35
N GLN A 127 9.82 4.12 -21.15
CA GLN A 127 8.74 4.96 -21.65
C GLN A 127 7.86 5.49 -20.51
N ARG A 128 7.51 4.63 -19.54
CA ARG A 128 6.71 5.04 -18.39
C ARG A 128 7.47 6.06 -17.53
N SER A 129 8.75 5.84 -17.27
CA SER A 129 9.58 6.78 -16.51
C SER A 129 9.69 8.15 -17.20
N LYS A 130 9.75 8.20 -18.53
CA LYS A 130 9.66 9.46 -19.29
C LYS A 130 8.30 10.14 -19.14
N ASN A 131 7.20 9.40 -19.24
CA ASN A 131 5.86 9.97 -19.08
C ASN A 131 5.62 10.54 -17.67
N VAL A 132 6.33 10.03 -16.65
CA VAL A 132 6.36 10.59 -15.29
C VAL A 132 7.13 11.93 -15.23
N LEU A 133 8.17 12.08 -16.04
CA LEU A 133 8.93 13.33 -16.19
C LEU A 133 8.16 14.38 -17.01
N GLU A 134 7.36 13.95 -17.99
CA GLU A 134 6.62 14.82 -18.93
C GLU A 134 5.24 15.31 -18.41
N GLN A 135 4.97 15.20 -17.10
CA GLN A 135 3.86 15.90 -16.40
C GLN A 135 2.45 15.59 -16.93
N THR A 136 2.10 14.33 -17.16
CA THR A 136 0.68 13.95 -17.30
C THR A 136 -0.01 14.07 -15.94
N GLU A 137 -1.31 14.44 -15.89
CA GLU A 137 -2.05 14.61 -14.62
C GLU A 137 -2.03 13.35 -13.73
N SER A 138 -1.87 12.15 -14.31
CA SER A 138 -1.74 10.91 -13.55
C SER A 138 -0.32 10.63 -13.01
N SER A 139 0.66 11.46 -13.35
CA SER A 139 2.09 11.20 -13.13
C SER A 139 2.82 12.49 -12.74
N LYS A 140 2.33 13.19 -11.70
CA LYS A 140 3.05 14.35 -11.15
C LYS A 140 4.45 13.94 -10.64
N ALA A 141 5.45 14.75 -10.94
CA ALA A 141 6.80 14.57 -10.39
C ALA A 141 6.78 14.72 -8.86
N ALA A 142 7.67 14.00 -8.16
CA ALA A 142 7.74 14.03 -6.69
C ALA A 142 7.90 15.44 -6.12
N VAL A 143 8.68 16.30 -6.80
CA VAL A 143 8.92 17.70 -6.42
C VAL A 143 7.63 18.51 -6.39
N MET A 144 6.65 18.21 -7.25
CA MET A 144 5.36 18.89 -7.25
C MET A 144 4.60 18.59 -5.96
N TYR A 145 4.56 17.33 -5.51
CA TYR A 145 3.96 16.98 -4.23
C TYR A 145 4.68 17.63 -3.05
N ILE A 146 6.00 17.77 -3.11
CA ILE A 146 6.77 18.49 -2.07
C ILE A 146 6.33 19.96 -2.00
N GLN A 147 6.20 20.63 -3.16
CA GLN A 147 5.73 22.02 -3.22
C GLN A 147 4.28 22.18 -2.74
N GLU A 148 3.41 21.24 -3.14
CA GLU A 148 2.03 21.17 -2.68
C GLU A 148 2.00 21.00 -1.14
N LEU A 149 2.71 20.02 -0.59
CA LEU A 149 2.76 19.78 0.86
C LEU A 149 3.35 20.96 1.66
N LYS A 150 4.25 21.77 1.07
CA LYS A 150 4.75 23.01 1.67
C LYS A 150 3.72 24.12 1.69
N SER A 151 2.82 24.13 0.72
CA SER A 151 1.76 25.13 0.61
C SER A 151 0.77 25.00 1.76
N ASP A 152 0.17 26.13 2.14
CA ASP A 152 -0.82 26.17 3.21
C ASP A 152 -2.21 25.86 2.62
N TYR A 153 -2.56 24.58 2.59
CA TYR A 153 -3.82 24.10 2.04
C TYR A 153 -4.95 24.16 3.07
N ARG A 154 -6.16 24.46 2.58
CA ARG A 154 -7.38 24.05 3.29
C ARG A 154 -7.44 22.52 3.34
N GLU A 155 -7.95 21.97 4.43
CA GLU A 155 -7.96 20.51 4.69
C GLU A 155 -8.55 19.66 3.54
N THR A 156 -9.55 20.18 2.83
CA THR A 156 -10.16 19.49 1.67
C THR A 156 -9.20 19.34 0.49
N GLN A 157 -8.38 20.35 0.22
CA GLN A 157 -7.37 20.31 -0.84
C GLN A 157 -6.20 19.43 -0.42
N LEU A 158 -5.83 19.47 0.86
CA LEU A 158 -4.83 18.58 1.44
C LEU A 158 -5.22 17.11 1.26
N LEU A 159 -6.47 16.74 1.57
CA LEU A 159 -6.92 15.36 1.41
C LEU A 159 -6.77 14.86 -0.03
N SER A 160 -7.20 15.65 -1.02
CA SER A 160 -7.05 15.27 -2.44
C SER A 160 -5.59 15.14 -2.86
N CYS A 161 -4.71 16.01 -2.36
CA CYS A 161 -3.27 15.93 -2.59
C CYS A 161 -2.70 14.62 -2.00
N LEU A 162 -3.07 14.27 -0.76
CA LEU A 162 -2.63 13.06 -0.08
C LEU A 162 -3.12 11.78 -0.76
N GLU A 163 -4.38 11.72 -1.20
CA GLU A 163 -4.91 10.57 -1.94
C GLU A 163 -4.14 10.31 -3.24
N SER A 164 -3.82 11.38 -3.96
CA SER A 164 -3.01 11.33 -5.19
C SER A 164 -1.56 10.94 -4.91
N LEU A 165 -0.97 11.48 -3.85
CA LEU A 165 0.37 11.15 -3.38
C LEU A 165 0.47 9.67 -2.98
N ARG A 166 -0.51 9.13 -2.25
CA ARG A 166 -0.55 7.71 -1.88
C ARG A 166 -0.48 6.81 -3.11
N VAL A 167 -1.26 7.12 -4.14
CA VAL A 167 -1.25 6.35 -5.41
C VAL A 167 0.13 6.44 -6.06
N SER A 168 0.75 7.63 -6.06
CA SER A 168 2.08 7.85 -6.63
C SER A 168 3.16 7.07 -5.87
N LEU A 169 3.13 7.07 -4.53
CA LEU A 169 4.03 6.30 -3.67
C LEU A 169 3.87 4.78 -3.84
N THR A 170 2.68 4.32 -4.22
CA THR A 170 2.39 2.88 -4.36
C THR A 170 2.76 2.35 -5.74
N SER A 171 2.53 3.13 -6.79
CA SER A 171 2.53 2.65 -8.17
C SER A 171 3.73 3.09 -9.01
N ASN A 172 4.54 4.03 -8.50
CA ASN A 172 5.80 4.43 -9.15
C ASN A 172 6.99 3.62 -8.64
N PRO A 173 8.10 3.58 -9.40
CA PRO A 173 9.32 2.91 -8.97
C PRO A 173 9.91 3.50 -7.68
N VAL A 174 10.75 2.73 -7.00
CA VAL A 174 11.43 3.13 -5.76
C VAL A 174 12.27 4.40 -5.95
N SER A 175 12.84 4.62 -7.14
CA SER A 175 13.55 5.84 -7.52
C SER A 175 12.67 7.09 -7.41
N TRP A 176 11.36 6.97 -7.71
CA TRP A 176 10.41 8.05 -7.48
C TRP A 176 10.23 8.30 -5.97
N VAL A 177 10.15 7.24 -5.17
CA VAL A 177 10.06 7.33 -3.69
C VAL A 177 11.33 7.97 -3.11
N GLN A 178 12.50 7.66 -3.68
CA GLN A 178 13.77 8.29 -3.32
C GLN A 178 13.80 9.78 -3.67
N ASN A 179 13.22 10.17 -4.81
CA ASN A 179 13.09 11.58 -5.21
C ASN A 179 12.12 12.35 -4.30
N PHE A 180 11.07 11.71 -3.79
CA PHE A 180 10.22 12.30 -2.74
C PHE A 180 10.99 12.43 -1.43
N GLY A 181 11.68 11.35 -1.05
CA GLY A 181 12.78 11.35 -0.11
C GLY A 181 12.48 11.82 1.31
N ASN A 182 13.56 12.15 2.03
CA ASN A 182 13.51 12.62 3.41
C ASN A 182 12.77 13.95 3.55
N GLU A 183 12.86 14.83 2.55
CA GLU A 183 12.14 16.11 2.54
C GLU A 183 10.62 15.88 2.50
N GLY A 184 10.14 15.04 1.58
CA GLY A 184 8.73 14.69 1.50
C GLY A 184 8.23 13.97 2.75
N LEU A 185 9.02 13.07 3.31
CA LEU A 185 8.72 12.40 4.59
C LEU A 185 8.57 13.43 5.73
N ALA A 186 9.53 14.34 5.88
CA ALA A 186 9.49 15.36 6.93
C ALA A 186 8.24 16.25 6.82
N LEU A 187 7.82 16.60 5.60
CA LEU A 187 6.58 17.34 5.37
C LEU A 187 5.33 16.54 5.77
N LEU A 188 5.26 15.26 5.42
CA LEU A 188 4.15 14.39 5.85
C LEU A 188 4.06 14.26 7.37
N LEU A 189 5.20 14.05 8.04
CA LEU A 189 5.26 13.96 9.50
C LEU A 189 4.90 15.29 10.17
N ASN A 190 5.37 16.41 9.63
CA ASN A 190 5.01 17.74 10.12
C ASN A 190 3.50 18.00 10.01
N ARG A 191 2.89 17.65 8.86
CA ARG A 191 1.43 17.75 8.67
C ARG A 191 0.67 16.83 9.61
N LEU A 192 1.12 15.59 9.79
CA LEU A 192 0.51 14.64 10.73
C LEU A 192 0.53 15.17 12.16
N ARG A 193 1.66 15.71 12.61
CA ARG A 193 1.78 16.32 13.95
C ARG A 193 0.76 17.44 14.14
N ARG A 194 0.72 18.42 13.22
CA ARG A 194 -0.22 19.55 13.34
C ARG A 194 -1.66 19.06 13.45
N LEU A 195 -2.05 18.11 12.60
CA LEU A 195 -3.39 17.51 12.62
C LEU A 195 -3.68 16.74 13.93
N GLN A 196 -2.67 16.25 14.64
CA GLN A 196 -2.83 15.57 15.93
C GLN A 196 -2.89 16.54 17.12
N GLU A 197 -2.26 17.71 17.02
CA GLU A 197 -2.20 18.73 18.06
C GLU A 197 -3.35 19.75 17.96
N GLU A 198 -3.76 20.09 16.73
CA GLU A 198 -4.80 21.07 16.45
C GLU A 198 -6.20 20.43 16.53
N LYS A 199 -7.19 21.22 16.97
CA LYS A 199 -8.59 20.80 16.90
C LYS A 199 -9.11 21.05 15.49
N ASP A 200 -9.72 20.02 14.89
CA ASP A 200 -10.40 20.10 13.60
C ASP A 200 -11.33 21.33 13.51
N ASP A 201 -11.07 22.22 12.55
CA ASP A 201 -12.00 23.29 12.18
C ASP A 201 -13.30 22.71 11.59
N VAL A 202 -13.17 21.62 10.83
CA VAL A 202 -14.28 20.85 10.26
C VAL A 202 -14.34 19.46 10.90
N PRO A 203 -15.42 19.11 11.62
CA PRO A 203 -15.49 17.86 12.37
C PRO A 203 -15.14 16.62 11.54
N GLY A 204 -14.05 15.95 11.91
CA GLY A 204 -13.63 14.68 11.33
C GLY A 204 -12.90 14.80 9.99
N MET A 205 -12.61 16.00 9.51
CA MET A 205 -11.79 16.19 8.31
C MET A 205 -10.31 15.95 8.62
N GLY A 206 -9.79 16.49 9.72
CA GLY A 206 -8.40 16.25 10.12
C GLY A 206 -8.12 14.77 10.35
N VAL A 207 -9.07 14.02 10.94
CA VAL A 207 -8.97 12.55 11.07
C VAL A 207 -8.84 11.84 9.72
N LYS A 208 -9.55 12.29 8.67
CA LYS A 208 -9.41 11.72 7.32
C LYS A 208 -8.03 12.01 6.74
N CYS A 209 -7.54 13.25 6.90
CA CYS A 209 -6.20 13.62 6.48
C CYS A 209 -5.13 12.82 7.23
N GLN A 210 -5.25 12.66 8.55
CA GLN A 210 -4.36 11.82 9.35
C GLN A 210 -4.32 10.39 8.80
N HIS A 211 -5.48 9.76 8.57
CA HIS A 211 -5.51 8.40 8.04
C HIS A 211 -4.87 8.30 6.65
N GLU A 212 -5.11 9.28 5.78
CA GLU A 212 -4.50 9.27 4.45
C GLU A 212 -2.98 9.46 4.53
N ILE A 213 -2.46 10.27 5.46
CA ILE A 213 -1.02 10.33 5.74
C ILE A 213 -0.49 8.96 6.20
N ILE A 214 -1.20 8.25 7.09
CA ILE A 214 -0.78 6.89 7.51
C ILE A 214 -0.72 5.93 6.31
N ARG A 215 -1.63 6.05 5.33
CA ARG A 215 -1.59 5.27 4.09
C ARG A 215 -0.42 5.67 3.19
N CYS A 216 -0.08 6.96 3.11
CA CYS A 216 1.13 7.43 2.43
C CYS A 216 2.38 6.84 3.08
N LEU A 217 2.52 6.92 4.41
CA LEU A 217 3.64 6.35 5.15
C LEU A 217 3.76 4.83 4.94
N LYS A 218 2.63 4.12 4.91
CA LYS A 218 2.61 2.69 4.59
C LYS A 218 3.15 2.38 3.19
N ALA A 219 2.79 3.18 2.19
CA ALA A 219 3.32 3.02 0.83
C ALA A 219 4.82 3.37 0.78
N PHE A 220 5.21 4.48 1.42
CA PHE A 220 6.58 4.95 1.50
C PHE A 220 7.52 3.94 2.15
N MET A 221 7.12 3.34 3.29
CA MET A 221 7.90 2.35 4.04
C MET A 221 7.96 0.97 3.38
N ASN A 222 7.21 0.73 2.30
CA ASN A 222 7.14 -0.59 1.66
C ASN A 222 8.41 -0.96 0.87
N ASN A 223 9.51 -0.24 1.05
CA ASN A 223 10.80 -0.51 0.42
C ASN A 223 11.92 -0.18 1.42
N LYS A 224 13.15 -0.68 1.17
CA LYS A 224 14.29 -0.49 2.07
C LYS A 224 14.61 0.99 2.34
N TYR A 225 14.53 1.84 1.31
CA TYR A 225 14.84 3.26 1.44
C TYR A 225 13.87 3.96 2.39
N GLY A 226 12.56 3.83 2.14
CA GLY A 226 11.56 4.53 2.95
C GLY A 226 11.46 3.98 4.37
N LEU A 227 11.68 2.68 4.57
CA LEU A 227 11.79 2.12 5.92
C LEU A 227 12.98 2.71 6.67
N LYS A 228 14.16 2.74 6.05
CA LYS A 228 15.37 3.34 6.66
C LYS A 228 15.13 4.81 7.01
N ALA A 229 14.61 5.61 6.08
CA ALA A 229 14.29 7.02 6.31
C ALA A 229 13.30 7.23 7.46
N MET A 230 12.29 6.36 7.58
CA MET A 230 11.33 6.40 8.70
C MET A 230 11.99 6.10 10.05
N LEU A 231 12.93 5.15 10.10
CA LEU A 231 13.65 4.81 11.32
C LEU A 231 14.66 5.90 11.73
N GLU A 232 15.29 6.56 10.76
CA GLU A 232 16.20 7.71 11.01
C GLU A 232 15.46 8.96 11.49
N SER A 233 14.13 9.05 11.28
CA SER A 233 13.32 10.14 11.82
C SER A 233 13.08 9.97 13.32
N GLU A 234 13.38 11.01 14.11
CA GLU A 234 13.09 11.05 15.55
C GLU A 234 11.58 10.91 15.83
N GLU A 235 10.75 11.47 14.96
CA GLU A 235 9.33 11.71 15.20
C GLU A 235 8.43 10.70 14.49
N GLY A 236 8.98 9.89 13.59
CA GLY A 236 8.25 8.90 12.81
C GLY A 236 7.48 7.91 13.68
N ILE A 237 8.18 7.21 14.59
CA ILE A 237 7.56 6.22 15.48
C ILE A 237 6.57 6.87 16.47
N PRO A 238 6.90 7.95 17.18
CA PRO A 238 5.95 8.64 18.07
C PRO A 238 4.64 9.05 17.38
N LEU A 239 4.71 9.59 16.15
CA LEU A 239 3.52 10.00 15.41
C LEU A 239 2.65 8.81 14.94
N LEU A 240 3.27 7.67 14.61
CA LEU A 240 2.55 6.41 14.33
C LEU A 240 1.82 5.90 15.58
N VAL A 241 2.48 5.94 16.74
CA VAL A 241 1.90 5.55 18.03
C VAL A 241 0.70 6.43 18.38
N ARG A 242 0.83 7.76 18.24
CA ARG A 242 -0.27 8.71 18.41
C ARG A 242 -1.48 8.40 17.53
N SER A 243 -1.24 7.87 16.34
CA SER A 243 -2.29 7.47 15.38
C SER A 243 -3.05 6.20 15.77
N MET A 244 -2.67 5.52 16.87
CA MET A 244 -3.40 4.39 17.45
C MET A 244 -4.63 4.86 18.22
N VAL A 245 -5.64 5.37 17.50
CA VAL A 245 -6.88 5.90 18.08
C VAL A 245 -8.01 4.86 17.99
N PRO A 246 -8.47 4.27 19.11
CA PRO A 246 -9.50 3.22 19.09
C PRO A 246 -10.84 3.63 18.49
N ARG A 247 -11.17 4.94 18.57
CA ARG A 247 -12.38 5.51 17.97
C ARG A 247 -12.32 5.60 16.44
N VAL A 248 -11.14 5.42 15.85
CA VAL A 248 -10.91 5.40 14.40
C VAL A 248 -10.24 4.06 14.02
N PRO A 249 -10.99 2.94 14.06
CA PRO A 249 -10.38 1.59 14.01
C PRO A 249 -9.58 1.33 12.74
N VAL A 250 -9.99 1.89 11.60
CA VAL A 250 -9.32 1.64 10.31
C VAL A 250 -7.93 2.28 10.29
N MET A 251 -7.79 3.49 10.82
CA MET A 251 -6.49 4.16 10.96
C MET A 251 -5.61 3.43 11.97
N MET A 252 -6.17 3.03 13.12
CA MET A 252 -5.46 2.27 14.14
C MET A 252 -4.90 0.96 13.59
N VAL A 253 -5.66 0.21 12.78
CA VAL A 253 -5.19 -1.04 12.17
C VAL A 253 -3.99 -0.81 11.25
N ASP A 254 -3.99 0.25 10.44
CA ASP A 254 -2.85 0.56 9.58
C ASP A 254 -1.62 0.99 10.41
N ALA A 255 -1.81 1.84 11.42
CA ALA A 255 -0.73 2.26 12.33
C ALA A 255 -0.11 1.07 13.09
N VAL A 256 -0.95 0.22 13.70
CA VAL A 256 -0.50 -0.98 14.42
C VAL A 256 0.22 -1.95 13.51
N LYS A 257 -0.20 -2.12 12.24
CA LYS A 257 0.52 -2.97 11.27
C LYS A 257 1.93 -2.45 11.00
N LEU A 258 2.09 -1.13 10.83
CA LEU A 258 3.40 -0.52 10.61
C LEU A 258 4.29 -0.69 11.85
N LEU A 259 3.78 -0.37 13.03
CA LEU A 259 4.50 -0.53 14.28
C LEU A 259 4.88 -1.99 14.56
N SER A 260 3.96 -2.93 14.31
CA SER A 260 4.24 -4.37 14.44
C SER A 260 5.36 -4.81 13.52
N ALA A 261 5.37 -4.34 12.27
CA ALA A 261 6.43 -4.64 11.31
C ALA A 261 7.79 -4.07 11.75
N ILE A 262 7.79 -2.86 12.35
CA ILE A 262 8.99 -2.24 12.95
C ILE A 262 9.47 -3.08 14.15
N SER A 263 8.57 -3.51 15.03
CA SER A 263 8.93 -4.24 16.26
C SER A 263 9.49 -5.64 16.02
N ILE A 264 9.16 -6.29 14.90
CA ILE A 264 9.71 -7.61 14.55
C ILE A 264 10.97 -7.52 13.67
N LEU A 265 11.37 -6.31 13.27
CA LEU A 265 12.54 -6.13 12.43
C LEU A 265 13.81 -6.38 13.23
N GLU A 266 14.63 -7.32 12.78
CA GLU A 266 15.97 -7.53 13.33
C GLU A 266 16.84 -6.32 12.99
N HIS A 267 17.17 -5.51 13.99
CA HIS A 267 17.94 -4.29 13.85
C HIS A 267 18.88 -4.11 15.06
N PRO A 268 20.08 -3.51 14.90
CA PRO A 268 21.04 -3.35 16.01
C PRO A 268 20.51 -2.51 17.17
N GLU A 269 19.68 -1.52 16.84
CA GLU A 269 18.90 -0.77 17.81
C GLU A 269 17.65 -1.58 18.10
N ASN A 270 17.37 -1.90 19.37
CA ASN A 270 16.20 -2.66 19.79
C ASN A 270 14.89 -1.91 19.43
N LEU A 271 14.41 -2.05 18.19
CA LEU A 271 13.28 -1.26 17.67
C LEU A 271 11.97 -1.55 18.42
N ASN A 272 11.82 -2.74 18.99
CA ASN A 272 10.72 -3.07 19.87
C ASN A 272 10.73 -2.23 21.16
N GLU A 273 11.91 -1.96 21.73
CA GLU A 273 12.05 -1.10 22.92
C GLU A 273 11.73 0.36 22.55
N ARG A 274 12.21 0.84 21.40
CA ARG A 274 11.91 2.18 20.90
C ARG A 274 10.41 2.40 20.65
N VAL A 275 9.71 1.39 20.12
CA VAL A 275 8.24 1.44 19.97
C VAL A 275 7.55 1.46 21.34
N LEU A 276 8.02 0.64 22.29
CA LEU A 276 7.47 0.58 23.64
C LEU A 276 7.67 1.90 24.42
N GLU A 277 8.83 2.53 24.28
CA GLU A 277 9.15 3.84 24.84
C GLU A 277 8.17 4.89 24.31
N ALA A 278 8.02 4.99 22.98
CA ALA A 278 7.07 5.91 22.36
C ALA A 278 5.61 5.66 22.81
N MET A 279 5.22 4.40 23.03
CA MET A 279 3.90 4.05 23.60
C MET A 279 3.74 4.51 25.05
N THR A 280 4.82 4.45 25.84
CA THR A 280 4.82 4.86 27.25
C THR A 280 4.72 6.38 27.35
N GLU A 281 5.55 7.11 26.59
CA GLU A 281 5.49 8.58 26.51
C GLU A 281 4.10 9.07 26.07
N GLU A 282 3.50 8.40 25.09
CA GLU A 282 2.17 8.75 24.62
C GLU A 282 1.07 8.47 25.67
N ALA A 283 1.22 7.42 26.47
CA ALA A 283 0.31 7.13 27.57
C ALA A 283 0.41 8.21 28.66
N GLU A 284 1.63 8.56 29.07
CA GLU A 284 1.89 9.63 30.05
C GLU A 284 1.34 10.99 29.58
N ARG A 285 1.50 11.31 28.29
CA ARG A 285 0.93 12.53 27.70
C ARG A 285 -0.60 12.58 27.83
N ARG A 286 -1.28 11.47 27.55
CA ARG A 286 -2.75 11.39 27.64
C ARG A 286 -3.27 11.45 29.08
N ASP A 287 -2.49 10.97 30.04
CA ASP A 287 -2.85 11.03 31.45
C ASP A 287 -2.71 12.46 32.02
N MET A 288 -1.89 13.31 31.39
CA MET A 288 -1.73 14.73 31.73
C MET A 288 -2.78 15.66 31.10
N GLU A 289 -3.52 15.21 30.09
CA GLU A 289 -4.57 15.95 29.36
C GLU A 289 -5.97 15.78 29.96
#